data_AF-A0A975DZ19-F1
#
_entry.id   AF-A0A975DZ19-F1
#
_cell.length_a   1.000
_cell.length_b   1.000
_cell.length_c   1.000
_cell.angle_alpha   90.00
_cell.angle_beta   90.00
_cell.angle_gamma   90.00
#
_symmetry.space_group_name_H-M   'P 1'
#
loop_
_entity.id
_entity.type
_entity.pdbx_description
1 polymer ?
#
loop_
_entity_poly.entity_id
_entity_poly.type
_entity_poly.pdbx_seq_one_letter_code
_entity_poly.pdbx_strand_id
1 'polypeptide(L)' 'MKIALKTLKPRNPLVAPAHFRRAGTHRPGTRFMRQEGRRALQRELNQMKHSPP' A
#
# COMPACT_ATOMS: atom_id res chain seq x y z
N MET A 1 -16.83 35.38 22.35
CA MET A 1 -17.60 34.16 22.72
C MET A 1 -16.62 33.04 23.04
N LYS A 2 -16.82 32.33 24.17
CA LYS A 2 -15.98 31.21 24.59
C LYS A 2 -16.68 29.90 24.22
N ILE A 3 -16.10 29.15 23.28
CA ILE A 3 -16.62 27.82 22.91
C ILE A 3 -16.06 26.82 23.92
N ALA A 4 -16.94 26.24 24.75
CA ALA A 4 -16.57 25.17 25.66
C ALA A 4 -16.80 23.81 24.97
N LEU A 5 -15.71 23.13 24.62
CA LEU A 5 -15.77 21.77 24.05
C LEU A 5 -15.88 20.74 25.17
N LYS A 6 -16.92 19.90 25.13
CA LYS A 6 -17.10 18.79 26.08
C LYS A 6 -16.20 17.63 25.67
N THR A 7 -15.24 17.26 26.52
CA THR A 7 -14.38 16.09 26.33
C THR A 7 -15.14 14.81 26.70
N LEU A 8 -16.00 14.35 25.80
CA LEU A 8 -16.75 13.10 25.97
C LEU A 8 -15.83 11.89 25.73
N LYS A 9 -16.09 10.79 26.44
CA LYS A 9 -15.46 9.50 26.15
C LYS A 9 -15.78 9.11 24.69
N PRO A 10 -14.78 8.68 23.90
CA PRO A 10 -15.03 8.27 22.53
C PRO A 10 -15.95 7.04 22.53
N ARG A 11 -16.95 7.03 21.65
CA ARG A 11 -17.87 5.90 21.49
C ARG A 11 -17.15 4.60 21.13
N ASN A 12 -16.02 4.73 20.42
CA ASN A 12 -15.13 3.63 20.11
C ASN A 12 -13.71 3.98 20.58
N PRO A 13 -13.17 3.29 21.60
CA PRO A 13 -11.85 3.58 22.16
C PRO A 13 -10.70 3.27 21.19
N LEU A 14 -10.97 2.51 20.11
CA LEU A 14 -9.97 2.12 19.13
C LEU A 14 -9.79 3.13 17.99
N VAL A 15 -10.66 4.14 17.85
CA VAL A 15 -10.59 5.10 16.73
C VAL A 15 -9.33 5.96 16.80
N ALA A 16 -9.03 6.54 17.97
CA ALA A 16 -7.82 7.33 18.16
C ALA A 16 -6.54 6.53 17.86
N PRO A 17 -6.30 5.33 18.44
CA PRO A 17 -5.12 4.55 18.10
C PRO A 17 -5.13 4.06 16.64
N ALA A 18 -6.29 3.79 16.03
CA ALA A 18 -6.37 3.37 14.63
C ALA A 18 -5.88 4.43 13.64
N HIS A 19 -6.08 5.72 13.91
CA HIS A 19 -5.49 6.79 13.09
C HIS A 19 -3.95 6.79 13.12
N PHE A 20 -3.37 6.36 14.22
CA PHE A 20 -1.92 6.24 14.38
C PHE A 20 -1.39 4.87 13.94
N ARG A 21 -2.26 3.89 13.63
CA ARG A 21 -1.86 2.62 13.03
C ARG A 21 -1.36 2.91 11.62
N ARG A 22 -0.05 3.04 11.49
CA ARG A 22 0.60 2.85 10.21
C ARG A 22 0.40 1.40 9.82
N ALA A 23 -0.29 1.15 8.71
CA ALA A 23 -0.12 -0.13 8.02
C ALA A 23 1.38 -0.36 7.90
N GLY A 24 1.88 -1.50 8.36
CA GLY A 24 3.32 -1.80 8.30
C GLY A 24 3.84 -1.47 6.91
N THR A 25 5.11 -1.04 6.81
CA THR A 25 5.73 -0.64 5.54
C THR A 25 5.37 -1.69 4.50
N HIS A 26 4.62 -1.32 3.45
CA HIS A 26 4.31 -2.19 2.32
C HIS A 26 5.60 -2.43 1.53
N ARG A 27 6.56 -3.09 2.17
CA ARG A 27 7.81 -3.48 1.54
C ARG A 27 7.48 -4.63 0.61
N PRO A 28 7.90 -4.55 -0.66
CA PRO A 28 7.78 -5.69 -1.55
C PRO A 28 8.54 -6.88 -0.93
N GLY A 29 7.79 -7.91 -0.56
CA GLY A 29 8.37 -9.17 -0.08
C GLY A 29 9.01 -9.95 -1.22
N THR A 30 9.67 -11.06 -0.89
CA THR A 30 10.29 -11.96 -1.88
C THR A 30 9.32 -12.41 -2.99
N ARG A 31 8.04 -12.61 -2.66
CA ARG A 31 6.98 -12.92 -3.62
C ARG A 31 6.75 -11.81 -4.65
N PHE A 32 6.79 -10.54 -4.23
CA PHE A 32 6.66 -9.40 -5.12
C PHE A 32 7.85 -9.33 -6.09
N MET A 33 9.08 -9.50 -5.57
CA MET A 33 10.29 -9.47 -6.40
C MET A 33 10.26 -10.56 -7.49
N ARG A 34 9.80 -11.77 -7.14
CA ARG A 34 9.62 -12.85 -8.13
C ARG A 34 8.56 -12.52 -9.19
N GLN A 35 7.45 -11.91 -8.78
CA GLN A 35 6.40 -11.50 -9.71
C GLN A 35 6.88 -10.43 -10.68
N GLU A 36 7.60 -9.43 -10.18
CA GLU A 36 8.19 -8.38 -11.01
C GLU A 36 9.22 -8.94 -12.00
N GLY A 37 10.09 -9.85 -11.57
CA GLY A 37 11.03 -10.52 -12.48
C GLY A 37 10.33 -11.28 -13.61
N ARG A 38 9.27 -12.04 -13.31
CA ARG A 38 8.46 -12.73 -14.33
C ARG A 38 7.80 -11.75 -15.30
N ARG A 39 7.29 -10.62 -14.80
CA ARG A 39 6.68 -9.58 -15.64
C ARG A 39 7.69 -8.92 -16.56
N ALA A 40 8.90 -8.63 -16.07
CA ALA A 40 9.98 -8.07 -16.87
C ALA A 40 10.35 -9.01 -18.03
N LEU A 41 10.60 -10.29 -17.74
CA LEU A 41 10.90 -11.30 -18.75
C LEU A 41 9.79 -11.41 -19.81
N GLN A 42 8.53 -11.42 -19.38
CA GLN A 42 7.40 -11.50 -20.33
C GLN A 42 7.35 -10.29 -21.27
N ARG A 43 7.67 -9.07 -20.77
CA ARG A 43 7.73 -7.86 -21.61
C ARG A 43 8.85 -7.94 -22.63
N GLU A 44 10.01 -8.46 -22.25
CA GLU A 44 11.14 -8.64 -23.18
C GLU A 44 10.81 -9.64 -24.29
N LEU A 45 10.27 -10.81 -23.92
CA LEU A 45 9.85 -11.82 -24.90
C LEU A 45 8.77 -11.29 -25.84
N ASN A 46 7.81 -10.51 -25.32
CA ASN A 46 6.76 -9.92 -26.15
C ASN A 46 7.33 -8.87 -27.11
N GLN A 47 8.32 -8.08 -26.70
CA GLN A 47 9.00 -7.11 -27.57
C GLN A 47 9.77 -7.80 -28.70
N MET A 48 10.53 -8.86 -28.39
CA MET A 48 11.27 -9.62 -29.41
C MET A 48 10.34 -10.22 -30.48
N LYS A 49 9.15 -10.69 -30.08
CA LYS A 49 8.15 -11.22 -31.02
C LYS A 49 7.56 -10.18 -31.99
N HIS A 50 7.63 -8.90 -31.65
CA HIS A 50 7.08 -7.80 -32.46
C HIS A 50 8.16 -7.04 -33.26
N SER A 51 9.43 -7.45 -33.20
CA SER A 51 10.47 -6.92 -34.09
C SER A 51 10.20 -7.41 -35.52
N PRO A 52 10.06 -6.52 -36.52
CA PRO A 52 10.12 -6.95 -37.92
C PRO A 52 11.54 -7.45 -38.25
N PRO A 53 11.69 -8.27 -39.31
CA PRO A 53 12.99 -8.80 -39.75
C PRO A 53 13.97 -7.71 -40.19
#